data_AF-A0A2G2ZAD5-F1
#
_entry.id   AF-A0A2G2ZAD5-F1
#
_cell.length_a   1.000
_cell.length_b   1.000
_cell.length_c   1.000
_cell.angle_alpha   90.00
_cell.angle_beta   90.00
_cell.angle_gamma   90.00
#
_symmetry.space_group_name_H-M   'P 1'
#
loop_
_entity.id
_entity.type
_entity.pdbx_description
1 polymer ?
#
loop_
_entity_poly.entity_id
_entity_poly.type
_entity_poly.pdbx_seq_one_letter_code
_entity_poly.pdbx_strand_id
1 'polypeptide(L)'
;MKKKNTKNFKEYAIRLREQPARVKLPMKKSKIVEVFIQAQDETYYQNLLSTLGKPFIEVLKIGEMTEDEINTGRIVSLATLKATQKDSRNTRGKKNQEDVAAIVVGQ
;
A
#
# COMPACT_ATOMS: atom_id res chain seq x y z
N MET A 1 4.11 1.64 23.79
CA MET A 1 3.37 2.37 22.74
C MET A 1 4.01 2.07 21.38
N LYS A 2 3.34 1.31 20.50
CA LYS A 2 3.85 1.06 19.13
C LYS A 2 3.58 2.31 18.29
N LYS A 3 4.62 3.12 18.06
CA LYS A 3 4.61 4.17 17.04
C LYS A 3 4.36 3.49 15.70
N LYS A 4 3.18 3.67 15.10
CA LYS A 4 2.96 3.28 13.70
C LYS A 4 3.88 4.18 12.88
N ASN A 5 5.01 3.62 12.41
CA ASN A 5 5.86 4.22 11.38
C ASN A 5 5.13 4.19 10.03
N THR A 6 3.90 4.71 9.98
CA THR A 6 3.22 4.95 8.71
C THR A 6 3.86 6.20 8.15
N LYS A 7 4.83 6.02 7.25
CA LYS A 7 5.34 7.11 6.43
C LYS A 7 4.13 7.73 5.74
N ASN A 8 3.73 8.93 6.12
CA ASN A 8 2.63 9.63 5.48
C ASN A 8 3.02 10.04 4.05
N PHE A 9 2.03 10.28 3.20
CA PHE A 9 2.24 10.59 1.79
C PHE A 9 3.23 11.75 1.57
N LYS A 10 3.15 12.79 2.42
CA LYS A 10 4.06 13.95 2.40
C LYS A 10 5.52 13.58 2.64
N GLU A 11 5.83 12.71 3.59
CA GLU A 11 7.20 12.26 3.86
C GLU A 11 7.80 11.46 2.69
N TYR A 12 6.97 10.71 1.97
CA TYR A 12 7.40 10.01 0.77
C TYR A 12 7.71 10.99 -0.36
N ALA A 13 6.82 11.97 -0.56
CA ALA A 13 7.02 13.03 -1.55
C ALA A 13 8.28 13.87 -1.30
N ILE A 14 8.60 14.19 -0.04
CA ILE A 14 9.83 14.91 0.34
C ILE A 14 11.07 14.08 -0.04
N ARG A 15 11.10 12.80 0.33
CA ARG A 15 12.21 11.90 -0.03
C ARG A 15 12.39 11.79 -1.54
N LEU A 16 11.29 11.74 -2.28
CA LEU A 16 11.35 11.70 -3.74
C LEU A 16 11.86 13.01 -4.35
N ARG A 17 11.69 14.16 -3.69
CA ARG A 17 12.29 15.42 -4.15
C ARG A 17 13.79 15.49 -3.87
N GLU A 18 14.23 14.95 -2.74
CA GLU A 18 15.63 14.97 -2.32
C GLU A 18 16.51 13.98 -3.10
N GLN A 19 15.96 12.82 -3.45
CA GLN A 19 16.69 11.77 -4.16
C GLN A 19 17.26 12.26 -5.51
N PRO A 20 16.47 12.81 -6.47
CA PRO A 20 16.98 13.33 -7.74
C PRO A 20 17.95 14.50 -7.58
N ALA A 21 17.78 15.31 -6.53
CA ALA A 21 18.67 16.43 -6.23
C ALA A 21 20.08 15.96 -5.87
N ARG A 22 20.22 14.82 -5.18
CA ARG A 22 21.50 14.21 -4.82
C ARG A 22 22.24 13.63 -6.03
N VAL A 23 21.50 13.13 -7.03
CA VAL A 23 22.08 12.46 -8.21
C VAL A 23 22.32 13.44 -9.38
N LYS A 24 22.08 14.76 -9.20
CA LYS A 24 22.07 15.74 -10.31
C LYS A 24 21.32 15.20 -11.53
N LEU A 25 20.16 14.58 -11.31
CA LEU A 25 19.43 13.95 -12.40
C LEU A 25 18.93 15.05 -13.36
N PRO A 26 19.26 15.03 -14.66
CA PRO A 26 18.90 16.09 -15.62
C PRO A 26 17.39 16.04 -16.01
N MET A 27 16.55 15.42 -15.19
CA MET A 27 15.15 15.17 -15.51
C MET A 27 14.29 16.43 -15.34
N LYS A 28 13.39 16.67 -16.30
CA LYS A 28 12.39 17.73 -16.23
C LYS A 28 11.46 17.51 -15.03
N LYS A 29 11.03 18.59 -14.37
CA LYS A 29 10.11 18.54 -13.22
C LYS A 29 8.83 17.74 -13.52
N SER A 30 8.26 17.91 -14.71
CA SER A 30 7.08 17.15 -15.17
C SER A 30 7.33 15.64 -15.19
N LYS A 31 8.53 15.21 -15.59
CA LYS A 31 8.88 13.79 -15.62
C LYS A 31 9.09 13.23 -14.21
N ILE A 32 9.57 14.04 -13.26
CA ILE A 32 9.65 13.64 -11.85
C ILE A 32 8.25 13.39 -11.28
N VAL A 33 7.28 14.25 -11.60
CA VAL A 33 5.87 14.08 -11.20
C VAL A 33 5.27 12.80 -11.80
N GLU A 34 5.51 12.56 -13.09
CA GLU A 34 5.01 11.35 -13.76
C GLU A 34 5.56 10.07 -13.11
N VAL A 35 6.88 10.02 -12.87
CA VAL A 35 7.52 8.87 -12.20
C VAL A 35 7.02 8.72 -10.76
N PHE A 36 6.77 9.82 -10.04
CA PHE A 36 6.19 9.77 -8.70
C PHE A 36 4.82 9.09 -8.68
N ILE A 37 3.93 9.46 -9.61
CA ILE A 37 2.58 8.93 -9.72
C ILE A 37 2.64 7.44 -10.09
N GLN A 38 3.47 7.07 -11.07
CA GLN A 38 3.67 5.69 -11.50
C GLN A 38 4.24 4.77 -10.42
N ALA A 39 5.01 5.31 -9.47
CA ALA A 39 5.61 4.55 -8.39
C ALA A 39 4.65 4.25 -7.21
N GLN A 40 3.45 4.85 -7.20
CA GLN A 40 2.46 4.59 -6.15
C GLN A 40 1.77 3.24 -6.36
N ASP A 41 1.15 2.69 -5.31
CA ASP A 41 0.27 1.55 -5.49
C ASP A 41 -0.98 1.92 -6.30
N GLU A 42 -1.66 0.90 -6.80
CA GLU A 42 -2.75 1.04 -7.75
C GLU A 42 -3.88 1.95 -7.23
N THR A 43 -4.16 1.98 -5.93
CA THR A 43 -5.20 2.87 -5.38
C THR A 43 -4.79 4.33 -5.48
N TYR A 44 -3.56 4.67 -5.12
CA TYR A 44 -3.06 6.04 -5.25
C TYR A 44 -2.85 6.43 -6.71
N TYR A 45 -2.33 5.53 -7.55
CA TYR A 45 -2.14 5.78 -8.98
C TYR A 45 -3.44 6.24 -9.65
N GLN A 46 -4.53 5.50 -9.46
CA GLN A 46 -5.83 5.84 -10.07
C GLN A 46 -6.34 7.22 -9.63
N ASN A 47 -6.20 7.57 -8.35
CA ASN A 47 -6.61 8.89 -7.85
C ASN A 47 -5.71 10.02 -8.37
N LEU A 48 -4.41 9.77 -8.47
CA LEU A 48 -3.41 10.76 -8.89
C LEU A 48 -3.31 10.93 -10.41
N LEU A 49 -3.84 10.01 -11.22
CA LEU A 49 -3.84 10.11 -12.69
C LEU A 49 -4.39 11.46 -13.19
N SER A 50 -5.41 11.98 -12.51
CA SER A 50 -6.03 13.28 -12.81
C SER A 50 -5.10 14.49 -12.62
N THR A 51 -3.94 14.28 -11.99
CA THR A 51 -2.93 15.29 -11.69
C THR A 51 -1.71 15.24 -12.63
N LEU A 52 -1.72 14.35 -13.63
CA LEU A 52 -0.67 14.31 -14.66
C LEU A 52 -0.55 15.67 -15.36
N GLY A 53 0.68 16.14 -15.51
CA GLY A 53 0.97 17.46 -16.09
C GLY A 53 0.67 18.66 -15.18
N LYS A 54 0.06 18.46 -14.01
CA LYS A 54 -0.18 19.53 -13.04
C LYS A 54 1.07 19.80 -12.18
N PRO A 55 1.15 20.97 -11.52
CA PRO A 55 2.21 21.24 -10.55
C PRO A 55 2.19 20.22 -9.40
N PHE A 56 3.36 19.93 -8.83
CA PHE A 56 3.50 18.95 -7.75
C PHE A 56 2.61 19.22 -6.53
N ILE A 57 2.22 20.48 -6.29
CA ILE A 57 1.32 20.84 -5.20
C ILE A 57 -0.09 20.24 -5.36
N GLU A 58 -0.58 20.10 -6.60
CA GLU A 58 -1.87 19.45 -6.88
C GLU A 58 -1.80 17.96 -6.57
N VAL A 59 -0.68 17.33 -6.93
CA VAL A 59 -0.39 15.92 -6.63
C VAL A 59 -0.38 15.68 -5.12
N LEU A 60 0.25 16.60 -4.36
CA LEU A 60 0.26 16.53 -2.90
C LEU A 60 -1.15 16.60 -2.32
N LYS A 61 -1.98 17.56 -2.77
CA LYS A 61 -3.36 17.71 -2.27
C LYS A 61 -4.19 16.44 -2.50
N ILE A 62 -4.19 15.92 -3.72
CA ILE A 62 -4.98 14.72 -4.03
C ILE A 62 -4.44 13.48 -3.30
N GLY A 63 -3.12 13.36 -3.16
CA GLY A 63 -2.51 12.26 -2.42
C GLY A 63 -2.82 12.29 -0.92
N GLU A 64 -2.86 13.47 -0.30
CA GLU A 64 -3.31 13.63 1.09
C GLU A 64 -4.79 13.26 1.26
N MET A 65 -5.66 13.76 0.37
CA MET A 65 -7.08 13.40 0.39
C MET A 65 -7.29 11.89 0.25
N THR A 66 -6.54 11.25 -0.65
CA THR A 66 -6.59 9.80 -0.84
C THR A 66 -6.14 9.06 0.41
N GLU A 67 -5.05 9.51 1.06
CA GLU A 67 -4.57 8.93 2.33
C GLU A 67 -5.62 9.06 3.44
N ASP A 68 -6.29 10.20 3.56
CA ASP A 68 -7.36 10.43 4.52
C ASP A 68 -8.59 9.54 4.24
N GLU A 69 -8.99 9.40 2.98
CA GLU A 69 -10.10 8.52 2.59
C GLU A 69 -9.80 7.05 2.85
N ILE A 70 -8.56 6.62 2.69
CA ILE A 70 -8.11 5.27 3.07
C ILE A 70 -8.13 5.09 4.58
N ASN A 71 -7.58 6.06 5.32
CA ASN A 71 -7.50 6.01 6.78
C ASN A 71 -8.88 6.03 7.45
N THR A 72 -9.83 6.77 6.87
CA THR A 72 -11.23 6.81 7.33
C THR A 72 -12.07 5.63 6.84
N GLY A 73 -11.50 4.75 6.00
CA GLY A 73 -12.17 3.58 5.46
C GLY A 73 -13.21 3.89 4.38
N ARG A 74 -13.24 5.12 3.84
CA ARG A 74 -14.08 5.51 2.71
C ARG A 74 -13.61 4.86 1.41
N ILE A 75 -12.30 4.68 1.27
CA ILE A 75 -11.67 3.93 0.19
C ILE A 75 -10.98 2.71 0.78
N VAL A 76 -11.23 1.53 0.20
CA VAL A 76 -10.46 0.34 0.53
C VAL A 76 -9.24 0.27 -0.39
N SER A 77 -8.04 0.42 0.17
CA SER A 77 -6.81 0.26 -0.60
C SER A 77 -6.67 -1.17 -1.13
N LEU A 78 -6.24 -1.29 -2.39
CA LEU A 78 -6.00 -2.58 -3.03
C LEU A 78 -4.87 -3.35 -2.32
N ALA A 79 -3.89 -2.65 -1.74
CA ALA A 79 -2.87 -3.28 -0.91
C ALA A 79 -3.50 -4.00 0.29
N THR A 80 -4.48 -3.36 0.94
CA THR A 80 -5.24 -3.95 2.06
C THR A 80 -6.08 -5.14 1.58
N LEU A 81 -6.76 -5.04 0.44
CA LEU A 81 -7.53 -6.17 -0.13
C LEU A 81 -6.64 -7.39 -0.46
N LYS A 82 -5.47 -7.15 -1.04
CA LYS A 82 -4.52 -8.23 -1.36
C LYS A 82 -3.98 -8.90 -0.08
N ALA A 83 -3.79 -8.14 1.00
CA ALA A 83 -3.38 -8.69 2.29
C ALA A 83 -4.47 -9.59 2.91
N THR A 84 -5.73 -9.17 2.92
CA THR A 84 -6.83 -9.96 3.51
C THR A 84 -7.16 -11.23 2.72
N GLN A 85 -7.00 -11.21 1.39
CA GLN A 85 -7.14 -12.42 0.56
C GLN A 85 -6.03 -13.44 0.78
N LYS A 86 -4.82 -13.01 1.17
CA LYS A 86 -3.71 -13.92 1.43
C LYS A 86 -3.92 -14.69 2.74
N ASP A 87 -4.45 -14.03 3.77
CA ASP A 87 -4.78 -14.68 5.05
C ASP A 87 -5.95 -15.65 4.93
N SER A 88 -6.95 -15.38 4.07
CA SER A 88 -8.08 -16.29 3.86
C SER A 88 -7.74 -17.52 3.01
N ARG A 89 -6.68 -17.47 2.19
CA ARG A 89 -6.22 -18.63 1.40
C ARG A 89 -5.39 -19.61 2.22
N ASN A 90 -4.79 -19.17 3.33
CA ASN A 90 -3.98 -20.03 4.20
C ASN A 90 -4.79 -20.90 5.18
N THR A 91 -6.13 -20.77 5.24
CA THR A 91 -6.99 -21.57 6.13
C THR A 91 -7.70 -22.73 5.42
N ARG A 92 -7.54 -22.91 4.11
CA ARG A 92 -8.10 -24.05 3.36
C ARG A 92 -7.07 -25.14 3.12
N GLY A 93 -6.62 -25.78 4.20
CA GLY A 93 -5.61 -26.84 4.09
C GLY A 93 -5.40 -27.67 5.35
N LYS A 94 -6.46 -28.22 5.94
CA LYS A 94 -6.51 -29.54 6.60
C LYS A 94 -7.88 -29.71 7.26
N LYS A 95 -8.77 -30.39 6.54
CA LYS A 95 -9.99 -30.96 7.10
C LYS A 95 -9.82 -32.49 7.07
N ASN A 96 -9.72 -33.06 8.27
CA ASN A 96 -10.29 -34.32 8.74
C ASN A 96 -9.71 -35.66 8.24
N GLN A 97 -9.21 -36.43 9.22
CA GLN A 97 -9.54 -37.85 9.44
C GLN A 97 -9.37 -38.07 10.96
N GLU A 98 -10.44 -37.97 11.75
CA GLU A 98 -11.36 -39.05 12.15
C GLU A 98 -10.66 -40.17 12.96
N ASP A 99 -10.82 -40.04 14.29
CA ASP A 99 -11.11 -41.06 15.31
C ASP A 99 -10.64 -42.51 15.07
N VAL A 100 -9.80 -43.06 15.97
CA VAL A 100 -10.13 -44.26 16.77
C VAL A 100 -9.27 -44.25 18.04
N ALA A 101 -9.92 -44.14 19.21
CA ALA A 101 -9.30 -44.36 20.51
C ALA A 101 -8.91 -45.84 20.71
N ALA A 102 -7.64 -46.11 20.98
CA ALA A 102 -7.19 -47.42 21.45
C ALA A 102 -7.20 -47.44 22.99
N ILE A 103 -8.26 -48.00 23.59
CA ILE A 103 -8.26 -48.42 24.98
C ILE A 103 -7.83 -49.90 24.98
N VAL A 104 -6.62 -50.19 25.46
CA VAL A 104 -6.21 -51.57 25.77
C VAL A 104 -6.47 -51.79 27.26
N VAL A 105 -7.45 -52.65 27.56
CA VAL A 105 -7.66 -53.27 28.87
C VAL A 105 -7.62 -54.79 28.69
N GLY A 106 -6.68 -55.43 29.39
CA GLY A 106 -6.80 -56.74 30.03
C GLY A 106 -6.87 -58.01 29.18
N GLN A 107 -5.85 -58.87 29.31
CA GLN A 107 -5.93 -60.04 30.22
C GLN A 107 -4.54 -60.41 30.72
#